data_AF-A0A6H9Y3Z3-F1
#
_entry.id   AF-A0A6H9Y3Z3-F1
#
_cell.length_a   1.000
_cell.length_b   1.000
_cell.length_c   1.000
_cell.angle_alpha   90.00
_cell.angle_beta   90.00
_cell.angle_gamma   90.00
#
_symmetry.space_group_name_H-M   'P 1'
#
loop_
_entity.id
_entity.type
_entity.pdbx_description
1 polymer ?
#
loop_
_entity_poly.entity_id
_entity_poly.type
_entity_poly.pdbx_seq_one_letter_code
_entity_poly.pdbx_strand_id
1 'polypeptide(L)'
;MLMPLCWRCRRNWATANSCQMTTTTVFTMPCSSAPGKRLPSFSASRCFLLVLCLALAAMPLKPAQAEDAVTVLYATLAPSGDDWLLDAALNVRLNKTQEEGLKKGIPLNFVTEFKLQRVRAWWFNEDVAVASRTGRLNYSTLTRRYQLETAEGFRAYDTLPEALAELGRIENWAIVPGKSLKTGNAYKLALRMRLDVGQLSKPLQINALASGKWEVESDWHEWEVTP
;
A
#
# COMPACT_ATOMS: atom_id res chain seq x y z
N MET A 1 53.69 22.45 6.24
CA MET A 1 54.84 22.37 7.15
C MET A 1 54.65 23.41 8.24
N LEU A 2 54.95 23.04 9.50
CA LEU A 2 55.04 23.87 10.72
C LEU A 2 53.78 24.00 11.61
N MET A 3 53.74 23.08 12.58
CA MET A 3 53.21 23.26 13.94
C MET A 3 53.85 24.47 14.63
N PRO A 4 53.18 25.11 15.59
CA PRO A 4 53.85 25.79 16.68
C PRO A 4 53.83 24.93 17.95
N LEU A 5 55.03 24.56 18.37
CA LEU A 5 55.38 24.20 19.74
C LEU A 5 55.41 25.46 20.62
N CYS A 6 55.59 25.21 21.92
CA CYS A 6 56.11 26.09 22.97
C CYS A 6 55.05 26.80 23.85
N TRP A 7 55.17 26.89 25.18
CA TRP A 7 56.32 26.68 26.07
C TRP A 7 55.89 26.44 27.52
N ARG A 8 56.80 25.82 28.26
CA ARG A 8 56.76 25.54 29.70
C ARG A 8 57.33 26.76 30.44
N CYS A 9 56.56 27.34 31.37
CA CYS A 9 57.08 28.39 32.26
C CYS A 9 57.09 27.91 33.72
N ARG A 10 58.16 28.29 34.43
CA ARG A 10 58.65 27.78 35.70
C ARG A 10 58.66 28.94 36.71
N ARG A 11 58.29 28.62 37.97
CA ARG A 11 58.72 29.23 39.25
C ARG A 11 57.90 30.37 39.93
N ASN A 12 57.67 30.12 41.22
CA ASN A 12 57.90 30.92 42.45
C ASN A 12 56.91 31.96 43.02
N TRP A 13 56.38 31.58 44.21
CA TRP A 13 56.33 32.26 45.53
C TRP A 13 55.70 33.65 45.74
N ALA A 14 54.79 33.65 46.74
CA ALA A 14 54.56 34.62 47.83
C ALA A 14 53.93 36.00 47.54
N THR A 15 52.88 36.29 48.32
CA THR A 15 52.05 37.48 48.36
C THR A 15 52.62 38.63 49.22
N ALA A 16 52.44 39.87 48.76
CA ALA A 16 52.14 41.03 49.61
C ALA A 16 51.28 42.07 48.84
N ASN A 17 50.16 42.45 49.47
CA ASN A 17 49.38 43.70 49.42
C ASN A 17 48.87 44.34 48.10
N SER A 18 47.53 44.38 48.03
CA SER A 18 46.60 45.44 47.57
C SER A 18 46.86 46.23 46.27
N CYS A 19 45.90 46.16 45.34
CA CYS A 19 45.40 47.32 44.59
C CYS A 19 44.01 47.05 43.99
N GLN A 20 43.15 48.07 44.00
CA GLN A 20 41.78 48.07 43.47
C GLN A 20 41.74 48.36 41.96
N MET A 21 40.59 47.99 41.37
CA MET A 21 39.99 48.42 40.10
C MET A 21 40.63 47.99 38.78
N THR A 22 39.71 47.86 37.81
CA THR A 22 39.85 47.88 36.34
C THR A 22 39.62 46.52 35.67
N THR A 23 38.46 46.46 34.99
CA THR A 23 38.21 45.95 33.63
C THR A 23 38.83 44.63 33.20
N THR A 24 38.00 43.87 32.45
CA THR A 24 38.28 42.61 31.74
C THR A 24 38.20 41.37 32.63
N THR A 25 37.04 40.73 32.63
CA THR A 25 36.86 39.36 33.12
C THR A 25 37.64 38.40 32.21
N VAL A 26 38.92 38.24 32.52
CA VAL A 26 39.74 37.15 32.00
C VAL A 26 39.30 35.88 32.76
N PHE A 27 38.77 34.91 32.01
CA PHE A 27 38.35 33.62 32.54
C PHE A 27 39.58 32.87 33.10
N THR A 28 39.83 32.99 34.39
CA THR A 28 40.75 32.10 35.11
C THR A 28 40.05 30.75 35.26
N MET A 29 40.40 29.78 34.42
CA MET A 29 39.96 28.40 34.60
C MET A 29 40.60 27.82 35.86
N PRO A 30 39.83 27.41 36.90
CA PRO A 30 40.37 26.60 37.96
C PRO A 30 40.67 25.21 37.40
N CYS A 31 41.96 24.85 37.38
CA CYS A 31 42.41 23.50 37.10
C CYS A 31 42.00 22.61 38.30
N SER A 32 40.80 22.01 38.22
CA SER A 32 40.37 20.99 39.16
C SER A 32 41.00 19.66 38.77
N SER A 33 41.81 19.11 39.65
CA SER A 33 42.31 17.74 39.55
C SER A 33 41.11 16.80 39.51
N ALA A 34 40.87 16.17 38.35
CA ALA A 34 39.84 15.16 38.23
C ALA A 34 40.18 13.96 39.13
N PRO A 35 39.32 13.60 40.11
CA PRO A 35 39.48 12.35 40.82
C PRO A 35 39.28 11.20 39.83
N GLY A 36 40.22 10.24 39.83
CA GLY A 36 40.17 9.04 39.01
C GLY A 36 38.85 8.31 39.25
N LYS A 37 37.93 8.44 38.30
CA LYS A 37 36.66 7.71 38.33
C LYS A 37 37.01 6.24 38.11
N ARG A 38 36.86 5.42 39.15
CA ARG A 38 36.87 3.96 39.02
C ARG A 38 35.82 3.63 37.97
N LEU A 39 36.27 3.06 36.85
CA LEU A 39 35.37 2.47 35.87
C LEU A 39 34.48 1.48 36.63
N PRO A 40 33.15 1.62 36.59
CA PRO A 40 32.29 0.64 37.19
C PRO A 40 32.60 -0.69 36.53
N SER A 41 32.87 -1.71 37.36
CA SER A 41 32.97 -3.10 36.92
C SER A 41 31.63 -3.46 36.26
N PHE A 42 31.54 -3.27 34.95
CA PHE A 42 30.44 -3.72 34.14
C PHE A 42 30.46 -5.25 34.18
N SER A 43 29.70 -5.83 35.10
CA SER A 43 29.44 -7.26 35.13
C SER A 43 28.97 -7.66 33.73
N ALA A 44 29.73 -8.54 33.08
CA ALA A 44 29.54 -8.97 31.69
C ALA A 44 28.08 -9.41 31.39
N SER A 45 27.37 -9.84 32.43
CA SER A 45 25.94 -10.21 32.39
C SER A 45 25.02 -9.06 31.95
N ARG A 46 25.29 -7.81 32.36
CA ARG A 46 24.46 -6.64 31.99
C ARG A 46 24.68 -6.19 30.53
N CYS A 47 25.90 -6.34 30.01
CA CYS A 47 26.17 -6.09 28.60
C CYS A 47 25.56 -7.18 27.71
N PHE A 48 25.57 -8.43 28.15
CA PHE A 48 24.98 -9.55 27.39
C PHE A 48 23.46 -9.38 27.21
N LEU A 49 22.77 -8.93 28.26
CA LEU A 49 21.32 -8.70 28.23
C LEU A 49 20.93 -7.53 27.30
N LEU A 50 21.74 -6.46 27.26
CA LEU A 50 21.51 -5.32 26.35
C LEU A 50 21.76 -5.69 24.88
N VAL A 51 22.80 -6.47 24.60
CA VAL A 51 23.09 -6.95 23.23
C VAL A 51 22.00 -7.90 22.76
N LEU A 52 21.48 -8.77 23.63
CA LEU A 52 20.38 -9.67 23.30
C LEU A 52 19.08 -8.91 23.00
N CYS A 53 18.73 -7.88 23.78
CA CYS A 53 17.57 -7.03 23.49
C CYS A 53 17.71 -6.25 22.18
N LEU A 54 18.91 -5.73 21.87
CA LEU A 54 19.16 -5.06 20.58
C LEU A 54 19.08 -6.05 19.41
N ALA A 55 19.54 -7.28 19.59
CA ALA A 55 19.46 -8.34 18.59
C ALA A 55 18.02 -8.81 18.34
N LEU A 56 17.17 -8.88 19.37
CA LEU A 56 15.74 -9.17 19.22
C LEU A 56 14.97 -8.01 18.56
N ALA A 57 15.34 -6.75 18.82
CA ALA A 57 14.73 -5.60 18.18
C ALA A 57 15.13 -5.43 16.70
N ALA A 58 16.24 -6.05 16.28
CA ALA A 58 16.71 -6.05 14.90
C ALA A 58 16.12 -7.18 14.05
N MET A 59 15.25 -8.04 14.60
CA MET A 59 14.51 -8.99 13.77
C MET A 59 13.55 -8.20 12.87
N PRO A 60 13.67 -8.30 11.53
CA PRO A 60 12.72 -7.68 10.63
C PRO A 60 11.35 -8.30 10.89
N LEU A 61 10.42 -7.53 11.45
CA LEU A 61 9.00 -7.87 11.38
C LEU A 61 8.67 -7.87 9.88
N LYS A 62 8.50 -9.06 9.32
CA LYS A 62 7.90 -9.19 7.99
C LYS A 62 6.52 -8.54 8.09
N PRO A 63 6.23 -7.46 7.33
CA PRO A 63 4.85 -7.03 7.21
C PRO A 63 4.08 -8.25 6.68
N ALA A 64 2.99 -8.61 7.36
CA ALA A 64 2.07 -9.59 6.82
C ALA A 64 1.56 -8.99 5.51
N GLN A 65 2.06 -9.48 4.36
CA GLN A 65 1.45 -9.16 3.09
C GLN A 65 0.03 -9.70 3.18
N ALA A 66 -0.95 -8.79 3.14
CA ALA A 66 -2.31 -9.16 2.86
C ALA A 66 -2.28 -9.81 1.47
N GLU A 67 -2.74 -11.05 1.35
CA GLU A 67 -3.01 -11.62 0.03
C GLU A 67 -3.98 -10.70 -0.70
N ASP A 68 -3.71 -10.40 -1.97
CA ASP A 68 -4.59 -9.59 -2.78
C ASP A 68 -5.98 -10.23 -2.79
N ALA A 69 -6.99 -9.43 -2.41
CA ALA A 69 -8.36 -9.92 -2.32
C ALA A 69 -8.94 -10.26 -3.71
N VAL A 70 -8.36 -9.70 -4.78
CA VAL A 70 -8.71 -10.01 -6.16
C VAL A 70 -7.45 -10.21 -6.99
N THR A 71 -7.39 -11.30 -7.74
CA THR A 71 -6.28 -11.60 -8.66
C THR A 71 -6.81 -11.78 -10.08
N VAL A 72 -6.25 -11.06 -11.05
CA VAL A 72 -6.57 -11.27 -12.48
C VAL A 72 -5.85 -12.52 -12.97
N LEU A 73 -6.60 -13.51 -13.47
CA LEU A 73 -6.04 -14.75 -14.00
C LEU A 73 -5.60 -14.57 -15.46
N TYR A 74 -6.47 -14.00 -16.28
CA TYR A 74 -6.17 -13.61 -17.66
C TYR A 74 -7.07 -12.47 -18.09
N ALA A 75 -6.61 -11.71 -19.09
CA ALA A 75 -7.39 -10.73 -19.80
C ALA A 75 -6.92 -10.67 -21.26
N THR A 76 -7.84 -10.88 -22.19
CA THR A 76 -7.56 -10.94 -23.63
C THR A 76 -8.55 -10.05 -24.36
N LEU A 77 -8.04 -9.24 -25.29
CA LEU A 77 -8.86 -8.44 -26.19
C LEU A 77 -8.93 -9.15 -27.55
N ALA A 78 -10.14 -9.44 -28.02
CA ALA A 78 -10.37 -10.09 -29.30
C ALA A 78 -11.25 -9.20 -30.21
N PRO A 79 -10.94 -9.11 -31.51
CA PRO A 79 -11.81 -8.44 -32.46
C PRO A 79 -13.03 -9.34 -32.74
N SER A 80 -14.24 -8.77 -32.68
CA SER A 80 -15.48 -9.47 -33.03
C SER A 80 -16.36 -8.57 -33.90
N GLY A 81 -16.40 -8.87 -35.20
CA GLY A 81 -17.14 -8.06 -36.17
C GLY A 81 -16.60 -6.64 -36.24
N ASP A 82 -17.45 -5.67 -35.84
CA ASP A 82 -17.12 -4.24 -35.82
C ASP A 82 -16.69 -3.74 -34.43
N ASP A 83 -16.63 -4.57 -33.39
CA ASP A 83 -16.28 -4.17 -32.02
C ASP A 83 -15.09 -4.98 -31.47
N TRP A 84 -14.42 -4.42 -30.46
CA TRP A 84 -13.45 -5.16 -29.66
C TRP A 84 -14.10 -5.64 -28.36
N LEU A 85 -14.00 -6.94 -28.14
CA LEU A 85 -14.52 -7.62 -26.96
C LEU A 85 -13.38 -7.95 -26.01
N LEU A 86 -13.62 -7.75 -24.73
CA LEU A 86 -12.74 -8.20 -23.65
C LEU A 86 -13.29 -9.47 -23.03
N ASP A 87 -12.43 -10.48 -23.00
CA ASP A 87 -12.62 -11.69 -22.20
C ASP A 87 -11.60 -11.68 -21.06
N ALA A 88 -12.07 -11.78 -19.83
CA ALA A 88 -11.21 -11.80 -18.66
C ALA A 88 -11.75 -12.72 -17.58
N ALA A 89 -10.84 -13.30 -16.80
CA ALA A 89 -11.19 -14.04 -15.59
C ALA A 89 -10.43 -13.48 -14.40
N LEU A 90 -11.17 -13.21 -13.33
CA LEU A 90 -10.65 -12.74 -12.06
C LEU A 90 -11.02 -13.74 -10.97
N ASN A 91 -10.09 -13.98 -10.06
CA ASN A 91 -10.34 -14.74 -8.84
C ASN A 91 -10.62 -13.76 -7.71
N VAL A 92 -11.88 -13.72 -7.24
CA VAL A 92 -12.32 -12.83 -6.16
C VAL A 92 -12.42 -13.62 -4.87
N ARG A 93 -11.73 -13.17 -3.83
CA ARG A 93 -11.79 -13.73 -2.48
C ARG A 93 -12.33 -12.68 -1.51
N LEU A 94 -13.29 -13.10 -0.68
CA LEU A 94 -13.81 -12.26 0.39
C LEU A 94 -13.15 -12.62 1.71
N ASN A 95 -12.97 -11.63 2.57
CA ASN A 95 -12.58 -11.90 3.94
C ASN A 95 -13.79 -12.29 4.81
N LYS A 96 -13.51 -12.84 6.00
CA LYS A 96 -14.55 -13.29 6.94
C LYS A 96 -15.56 -12.19 7.30
N THR A 97 -15.12 -10.93 7.41
CA THR A 97 -16.01 -9.80 7.75
C THR A 97 -16.99 -9.49 6.62
N GLN A 98 -16.52 -9.52 5.37
CA GLN A 98 -17.34 -9.32 4.18
C GLN A 98 -18.33 -10.47 3.99
N GLU A 99 -17.91 -11.71 4.20
CA GLU A 99 -18.81 -12.88 4.16
C GLU A 99 -19.90 -12.82 5.22
N GLU A 100 -19.55 -12.48 6.47
CA GLU A 100 -20.52 -12.29 7.55
C GLU A 100 -21.47 -11.13 7.26
N GLY A 101 -20.95 -10.06 6.68
CA GLY A 101 -21.74 -8.91 6.23
C GLY A 101 -22.76 -9.29 5.17
N LEU A 102 -22.32 -10.03 4.16
CA LEU A 102 -23.16 -10.55 3.09
C LEU A 102 -24.28 -11.41 3.66
N LYS A 103 -23.95 -12.36 4.56
CA LYS A 103 -24.94 -13.22 5.25
C LYS A 103 -25.96 -12.44 6.08
N LYS A 104 -25.60 -11.24 6.57
CA LYS A 104 -26.49 -10.31 7.28
C LYS A 104 -27.35 -9.47 6.34
N GLY A 105 -27.26 -9.68 5.03
CA GLY A 105 -28.03 -8.98 4.01
C GLY A 105 -27.39 -7.67 3.54
N ILE A 106 -26.11 -7.43 3.84
CA ILE A 106 -25.39 -6.27 3.33
C ILE A 106 -24.95 -6.58 1.88
N PRO A 107 -25.44 -5.85 0.87
CA PRO A 107 -25.02 -6.05 -0.51
C PRO A 107 -23.58 -5.58 -0.73
N LEU A 108 -22.82 -6.32 -1.54
CA LEU A 108 -21.47 -5.98 -1.97
C LEU A 108 -21.51 -5.60 -3.46
N ASN A 109 -21.15 -4.36 -3.77
CA ASN A 109 -21.17 -3.84 -5.14
C ASN A 109 -19.74 -3.80 -5.69
N PHE A 110 -19.43 -4.68 -6.62
CA PHE A 110 -18.14 -4.72 -7.31
C PHE A 110 -18.18 -3.84 -8.55
N VAL A 111 -17.08 -3.13 -8.79
CA VAL A 111 -16.85 -2.31 -9.97
C VAL A 111 -15.58 -2.82 -10.64
N THR A 112 -15.73 -3.29 -11.87
CA THR A 112 -14.62 -3.61 -12.75
C THR A 112 -14.38 -2.43 -13.67
N GLU A 113 -13.18 -1.86 -13.58
CA GLU A 113 -12.73 -0.72 -14.39
C GLU A 113 -11.73 -1.22 -15.43
N PHE A 114 -11.95 -0.80 -16.66
CA PHE A 114 -11.05 -1.05 -17.78
C PHE A 114 -10.61 0.27 -18.39
N LYS A 115 -9.32 0.36 -18.70
CA LYS A 115 -8.72 1.50 -19.39
C LYS A 115 -7.93 1.02 -20.59
N LEU A 116 -8.12 1.69 -21.71
CA LEU A 116 -7.36 1.52 -22.92
C LEU A 116 -6.63 2.82 -23.22
N GLN A 117 -5.30 2.75 -23.19
CA GLN A 117 -4.43 3.89 -23.43
C GLN A 117 -3.59 3.64 -24.67
N ARG A 118 -3.47 4.64 -25.54
CA ARG A 118 -2.54 4.57 -26.66
C ARG A 118 -1.15 4.98 -26.17
N VAL A 119 -0.18 4.10 -26.39
CA VAL A 119 1.23 4.37 -26.04
C VAL A 119 1.79 5.36 -27.05
N ARG A 120 2.31 6.49 -26.56
CA ARG A 120 2.95 7.52 -27.39
C ARG A 120 4.42 7.66 -27.00
N ALA A 121 5.30 7.73 -27.99
CA ALA A 121 6.75 7.65 -27.76
C ALA A 121 7.38 8.88 -27.07
N TRP A 122 6.80 10.07 -27.23
CA TRP A 122 7.43 11.33 -26.81
C TRP A 122 6.54 12.22 -25.93
N TRP A 123 5.37 11.71 -25.49
CA TRP A 123 4.43 12.42 -24.63
C TRP A 123 3.60 11.45 -23.79
N PHE A 124 2.83 11.97 -22.83
CA PHE A 124 1.91 11.17 -22.02
C PHE A 124 0.97 10.32 -22.88
N ASN A 125 0.66 9.12 -22.38
CA ASN A 125 -0.31 8.23 -22.98
C ASN A 125 -1.69 8.91 -23.04
N GLU A 126 -2.44 8.59 -24.08
CA GLU A 126 -3.79 9.13 -24.28
C GLU A 126 -4.82 8.03 -23.98
N ASP A 127 -5.80 8.34 -23.13
CA ASP A 127 -6.93 7.45 -22.87
C ASP A 127 -7.84 7.40 -24.11
N VAL A 128 -7.88 6.24 -24.77
CA VAL A 128 -8.71 6.00 -25.95
C VAL A 128 -10.13 5.61 -25.52
N ALA A 129 -10.23 4.76 -24.49
CA ALA A 129 -11.50 4.34 -23.94
C ALA A 129 -11.37 4.01 -22.45
N VAL A 130 -12.42 4.34 -21.70
CA VAL A 130 -12.59 3.95 -20.30
C VAL A 130 -13.97 3.33 -20.18
N ALA A 131 -14.02 2.12 -19.64
CA ALA A 131 -15.27 1.41 -19.43
C ALA A 131 -15.34 0.89 -17.99
N SER A 132 -16.55 0.84 -17.45
CA SER A 132 -16.79 0.31 -16.11
C SER A 132 -18.02 -0.59 -16.10
N ARG A 133 -17.91 -1.75 -15.48
CA ARG A 133 -19.01 -2.69 -15.25
C ARG A 133 -19.25 -2.82 -13.75
N THR A 134 -20.52 -2.88 -13.35
CA THR A 134 -20.91 -3.14 -11.97
C THR A 134 -21.48 -4.55 -11.83
N GLY A 135 -21.17 -5.22 -10.73
CA GLY A 135 -21.76 -6.50 -10.32
C GLY A 135 -22.15 -6.44 -8.85
N ARG A 136 -23.43 -6.67 -8.54
CA ARG A 136 -23.96 -6.63 -7.18
C ARG A 136 -24.18 -8.05 -6.66
N LEU A 137 -23.50 -8.38 -5.57
CA LEU A 137 -23.67 -9.63 -4.85
C LEU A 137 -24.46 -9.38 -3.57
N ASN A 138 -25.53 -10.14 -3.36
CA ASN A 138 -26.32 -10.10 -2.13
C ASN A 138 -26.62 -11.52 -1.63
N TYR A 139 -27.09 -11.65 -0.39
CA TYR A 139 -27.62 -12.90 0.14
C TYR A 139 -29.07 -12.71 0.59
N SER A 140 -29.96 -13.54 0.06
CA SER A 140 -31.37 -13.56 0.47
C SER A 140 -31.55 -14.53 1.62
N THR A 141 -31.93 -14.03 2.79
CA THR A 141 -32.20 -14.85 3.99
C THR A 141 -33.46 -15.70 3.87
N LEU A 142 -34.43 -15.25 3.07
CA LEU A 142 -35.69 -15.95 2.84
C LEU A 142 -35.48 -17.19 1.98
N THR A 143 -34.78 -17.04 0.85
CA THR A 143 -34.54 -18.15 -0.08
C THR A 143 -33.23 -18.88 0.21
N ARG A 144 -32.40 -18.34 1.10
CA ARG A 144 -31.05 -18.83 1.45
C ARG A 144 -30.09 -18.96 0.26
N ARG A 145 -30.28 -18.15 -0.78
CA ARG A 145 -29.45 -18.15 -2.00
C ARG A 145 -28.64 -16.86 -2.11
N TYR A 146 -27.45 -16.99 -2.70
CA TYR A 146 -26.64 -15.86 -3.13
C TYR A 146 -27.20 -15.33 -4.44
N GLN A 147 -27.44 -14.03 -4.52
CA GLN A 147 -27.98 -13.42 -5.73
C GLN A 147 -26.93 -12.49 -6.32
N LEU A 148 -26.64 -12.70 -7.60
CA LEU A 148 -25.72 -11.91 -8.39
C LEU A 148 -26.51 -11.17 -9.46
N GLU A 149 -26.39 -9.85 -9.44
CA GLU A 149 -26.97 -8.97 -10.45
C GLU A 149 -25.82 -8.32 -11.24
N THR A 150 -25.78 -8.57 -12.54
CA THR A 150 -24.82 -7.95 -13.44
C THR A 150 -25.53 -7.35 -14.65
N ALA A 151 -24.78 -6.74 -15.57
CA ALA A 151 -25.32 -6.24 -16.84
C ALA A 151 -26.03 -7.33 -17.68
N GLU A 152 -25.63 -8.59 -17.54
CA GLU A 152 -26.23 -9.74 -18.24
C GLU A 152 -27.55 -10.19 -17.60
N GLY A 153 -27.85 -9.72 -16.39
CA GLY A 153 -29.08 -10.01 -15.66
C GLY A 153 -28.84 -10.54 -14.26
N PHE A 154 -29.91 -11.10 -13.71
CA PHE A 154 -29.97 -11.61 -12.34
C PHE A 154 -29.87 -13.14 -12.31
N ARG A 155 -28.98 -13.67 -11.48
CA ARG A 155 -28.79 -15.11 -11.26
C ARG A 155 -28.68 -15.41 -9.76
N ALA A 156 -29.13 -16.60 -9.36
CA ALA A 156 -29.06 -17.05 -7.98
C ALA A 156 -28.26 -18.36 -7.87
N TYR A 157 -27.39 -18.44 -6.87
CA TYR A 157 -26.45 -19.52 -6.62
C TYR A 157 -26.63 -20.07 -5.21
N ASP A 158 -26.29 -21.34 -5.02
CA ASP A 158 -26.42 -22.02 -3.73
C ASP A 158 -25.19 -21.82 -2.85
N THR A 159 -24.02 -21.61 -3.47
CA THR A 159 -22.76 -21.42 -2.76
C THR A 159 -22.10 -20.08 -3.10
N LEU A 160 -21.40 -19.50 -2.12
CA LEU A 160 -20.67 -18.24 -2.31
C LEU A 160 -19.55 -18.37 -3.36
N PRO A 161 -18.71 -19.43 -3.36
CA PRO A 161 -17.63 -19.54 -4.33
C PRO A 161 -18.13 -19.60 -5.78
N GLU A 162 -19.29 -20.21 -6.02
CA GLU A 162 -19.91 -20.28 -7.34
C GLU A 162 -20.36 -18.89 -7.82
N ALA A 163 -21.00 -18.12 -6.94
CA ALA A 163 -21.39 -16.74 -7.24
C ALA A 163 -20.16 -15.84 -7.52
N LEU A 164 -19.07 -16.02 -6.76
CA LEU A 164 -17.82 -15.28 -6.95
C LEU A 164 -17.10 -15.68 -8.24
N ALA A 165 -17.14 -16.96 -8.62
CA ALA A 165 -16.57 -17.45 -9.86
C ALA A 165 -17.28 -16.87 -11.09
N GLU A 166 -18.62 -16.73 -11.04
CA GLU A 166 -19.37 -16.04 -12.09
C GLU A 166 -19.07 -14.53 -12.07
N LEU A 167 -19.04 -13.89 -10.89
CA LEU A 167 -18.74 -12.47 -10.78
C LEU A 167 -17.38 -12.11 -11.40
N GLY A 168 -16.39 -12.98 -11.23
CA GLY A 168 -15.05 -12.81 -11.78
C GLY A 168 -14.93 -13.15 -13.26
N ARG A 169 -15.93 -13.79 -13.86
CA ARG A 169 -15.96 -14.16 -15.27
C ARG A 169 -16.52 -13.01 -16.10
N ILE A 170 -15.74 -12.54 -17.04
CA ILE A 170 -16.12 -11.47 -17.97
C ILE A 170 -15.97 -12.04 -19.37
N GLU A 171 -17.09 -12.14 -20.07
CA GLU A 171 -17.15 -12.68 -21.43
C GLU A 171 -17.82 -11.67 -22.36
N ASN A 172 -17.28 -11.53 -23.57
CA ASN A 172 -17.84 -10.71 -24.64
C ASN A 172 -18.15 -9.26 -24.23
N TRP A 173 -17.35 -8.65 -23.35
CA TRP A 173 -17.60 -7.28 -22.93
C TRP A 173 -17.16 -6.31 -24.02
N ALA A 174 -18.12 -5.67 -24.69
CA ALA A 174 -17.85 -4.67 -25.71
C ALA A 174 -17.36 -3.36 -25.09
N ILE A 175 -16.14 -2.97 -25.43
CA ILE A 175 -15.49 -1.79 -24.84
C ILE A 175 -15.37 -0.66 -25.86
N VAL A 176 -14.96 -0.99 -27.09
CA VAL A 176 -14.60 0.01 -28.09
C VAL A 176 -15.09 -0.41 -29.48
N PRO A 177 -15.69 0.52 -30.25
CA PRO A 177 -15.97 0.28 -31.65
C PRO A 177 -14.67 0.12 -32.43
N GLY A 178 -14.60 -0.90 -33.29
CA GLY A 178 -13.46 -1.41 -34.04
C GLY A 178 -12.69 -0.35 -34.82
N LYS A 179 -13.38 0.68 -35.31
CA LYS A 179 -12.78 1.80 -36.06
C LYS A 179 -11.91 2.73 -35.22
N SER A 180 -11.95 2.62 -33.89
CA SER A 180 -11.19 3.48 -32.98
C SER A 180 -9.74 3.01 -32.79
N LEU A 181 -9.50 1.71 -32.93
CA LEU A 181 -8.17 1.11 -32.82
C LEU A 181 -7.48 1.13 -34.19
N LYS A 182 -6.46 1.98 -34.34
CA LYS A 182 -5.62 2.06 -35.54
C LYS A 182 -4.54 0.99 -35.50
N THR A 183 -4.46 0.18 -36.54
CA THR A 183 -3.40 -0.82 -36.80
C THR A 183 -2.00 -0.19 -36.74
N GLY A 184 -1.05 -0.90 -36.14
CA GLY A 184 0.36 -0.48 -36.04
C GLY A 184 0.68 0.47 -34.88
N ASN A 185 -0.31 0.85 -34.06
CA ASN A 185 -0.06 1.51 -32.77
C ASN A 185 -0.09 0.49 -31.64
N ALA A 186 0.79 0.66 -30.65
CA ALA A 186 0.73 -0.10 -29.40
C ALA A 186 -0.30 0.53 -28.45
N TYR A 187 -1.13 -0.32 -27.85
CA TYR A 187 -2.10 0.07 -26.83
C TYR A 187 -1.76 -0.64 -25.53
N LYS A 188 -1.81 0.11 -24.44
CA LYS A 188 -1.70 -0.37 -23.07
C LYS A 188 -3.11 -0.51 -22.50
N LEU A 189 -3.42 -1.71 -22.07
CA LEU A 189 -4.69 -2.06 -21.43
C LEU A 189 -4.42 -2.17 -19.94
N ALA A 190 -5.38 -1.73 -19.14
CA ALA A 190 -5.35 -1.88 -17.69
C ALA A 190 -6.73 -2.32 -17.19
N LEU A 191 -6.76 -3.41 -16.42
CA LEU A 191 -7.98 -3.96 -15.82
C LEU A 191 -7.83 -3.98 -14.29
N ARG A 192 -8.86 -3.54 -13.59
CA ARG A 192 -8.94 -3.59 -12.14
C ARG A 192 -10.36 -3.90 -11.69
N MET A 193 -10.51 -4.65 -10.62
CA MET A 193 -11.77 -4.83 -9.92
C MET A 193 -11.64 -4.37 -8.46
N ARG A 194 -12.66 -3.67 -7.97
CA ARG A 194 -12.75 -3.20 -6.60
C ARG A 194 -14.17 -3.27 -6.05
N LEU A 195 -14.31 -3.32 -4.74
CA LEU A 195 -15.57 -3.17 -4.03
C LEU A 195 -15.86 -1.69 -3.80
N ASP A 196 -17.03 -1.23 -4.19
CA ASP A 196 -17.48 0.14 -3.98
C ASP A 196 -18.01 0.32 -2.55
N VAL A 197 -17.10 0.70 -1.66
CA VAL A 197 -17.39 1.03 -0.26
C VAL A 197 -18.34 2.24 -0.14
N GLY A 198 -18.39 3.11 -1.15
CA GLY A 198 -19.26 4.30 -1.16
C GLY A 198 -20.75 3.95 -1.16
N GLN A 199 -21.10 2.76 -1.63
CA GLN A 199 -22.48 2.25 -1.62
C GLN A 199 -22.86 1.53 -0.32
N LEU A 200 -21.90 1.31 0.59
CA LEU A 200 -22.19 0.76 1.92
C LEU A 200 -22.91 1.80 2.79
N SER A 201 -23.65 1.33 3.80
CA SER A 201 -24.29 2.23 4.77
C SER A 201 -23.25 3.12 5.47
N LYS A 202 -23.63 4.37 5.80
CA LYS A 202 -22.71 5.35 6.41
C LYS A 202 -21.91 4.81 7.63
N PRO A 203 -22.50 4.00 8.54
CA PRO A 203 -21.73 3.40 9.63
C PRO A 203 -20.64 2.43 9.17
N LEU A 204 -20.86 1.68 8.08
CA LEU A 204 -19.87 0.76 7.52
C LEU A 204 -18.74 1.50 6.81
N GLN A 205 -19.04 2.64 6.18
CA GLN A 205 -18.00 3.50 5.57
C GLN A 205 -16.96 3.94 6.61
N ILE A 206 -17.38 4.29 7.82
CA ILE A 206 -16.48 4.67 8.92
C ILE A 206 -15.59 3.48 9.32
N ASN A 207 -16.16 2.27 9.38
CA ASN A 207 -15.41 1.06 9.71
C ASN A 207 -14.42 0.67 8.61
N ALA A 208 -14.74 0.92 7.34
CA ALA A 208 -13.83 0.71 6.22
C ALA A 208 -12.59 1.59 6.37
N LEU A 209 -12.78 2.89 6.62
CA LEU A 209 -11.68 3.85 6.83
C LEU A 209 -10.82 3.51 8.05
N ALA A 210 -11.41 2.97 9.11
CA ALA A 210 -10.68 2.67 10.35
C ALA A 210 -9.96 1.31 10.33
N SER A 211 -10.45 0.33 9.56
CA SER A 211 -9.98 -1.07 9.67
C SER A 211 -9.61 -1.74 8.35
N GLY A 212 -9.89 -1.15 7.19
CA GLY A 212 -9.63 -1.73 5.87
C GLY A 212 -10.40 -3.03 5.57
N LYS A 213 -11.19 -3.56 6.51
CA LYS A 213 -11.85 -4.87 6.39
C LYS A 213 -12.94 -4.90 5.31
N TRP A 214 -13.40 -3.74 4.85
CA TRP A 214 -14.40 -3.62 3.79
C TRP A 214 -13.79 -3.23 2.44
N GLU A 215 -12.46 -3.16 2.36
CA GLU A 215 -11.75 -2.93 1.11
C GLU A 215 -11.50 -4.29 0.45
N VAL A 216 -11.92 -4.38 -0.80
CA VAL A 216 -11.56 -5.46 -1.73
C VAL A 216 -11.12 -4.74 -2.97
N GLU A 217 -9.84 -4.83 -3.30
CA GLU A 217 -9.29 -4.18 -4.47
C GLU A 217 -8.20 -5.08 -5.05
N SER A 218 -8.09 -5.08 -6.37
CA SER A 218 -6.94 -5.61 -7.09
C SER A 218 -6.01 -4.47 -7.48
N ASP A 219 -4.74 -4.79 -7.62
CA ASP A 219 -3.83 -3.94 -8.38
C ASP A 219 -4.25 -3.88 -9.87
N TRP A 220 -3.83 -2.82 -10.56
CA TRP A 220 -4.03 -2.72 -12.00
C TRP A 220 -3.26 -3.83 -12.73
N HIS A 221 -3.99 -4.72 -13.39
CA HIS A 221 -3.39 -5.68 -14.31
C HIS A 221 -3.20 -5.00 -15.67
N GLU A 222 -1.95 -4.76 -16.05
CA GLU A 222 -1.59 -4.06 -17.27
C GLU A 222 -0.97 -5.01 -18.30
N TRP A 223 -1.39 -4.89 -19.55
CA TRP A 223 -0.78 -5.61 -20.67
C TRP A 223 -0.84 -4.78 -21.95
N GLU A 224 0.00 -5.11 -22.93
CA GLU A 224 0.06 -4.38 -24.20
C GLU A 224 -0.45 -5.24 -25.36
N VAL A 225 -1.16 -4.60 -26.29
CA VAL A 225 -1.67 -5.22 -27.51
C VAL A 225 -1.39 -4.30 -28.70
N THR A 226 -0.96 -4.91 -29.80
CA THR A 226 -0.85 -4.26 -31.10
C THR A 226 -1.80 -4.96 -32.07
N PRO A 227 -2.91 -4.32 -32.47
CA PRO A 227 -3.87 -4.89 -33.40
C PRO A 227 -3.37 -4.92 -34.85
#